data_AF-A0AAX4KFG3-F1
#
_entry.id   AF-A0AAX4KFG3-F1
#
_cell.length_a   1.000
_cell.length_b   1.000
_cell.length_c   1.000
_cell.angle_alpha   90.00
_cell.angle_beta   90.00
_cell.angle_gamma   90.00
#
_symmetry.space_group_name_H-M   'P 1'
#
loop_
_entity.id
_entity.type
_entity.pdbx_description
1 polymer ?
#
loop_
_entity_poly.entity_id
_entity_poly.type
_entity_poly.pdbx_seq_one_letter_code
_entity_poly.pdbx_strand_id
1 'polypeptide(L)'
;MSFPASLKPAARSAYRSMLRASRITFNGDPTRHVQMLSVLRQTFSSPSLTPPQPGSAELRSSPEATFQPIVEEQVEEGEIKKRIEEWKETAQFLRKNVVQGVQDEDGTWKLRVTDETELGDNATIKEPPKLPSTPFPNRNKRRCTD
;
A
#
# COMPACT_ATOMS: atom_id res chain seq x y z
N MET A 1 23.19 4.74 16.14
CA MET A 1 22.87 3.42 16.74
C MET A 1 22.99 2.28 15.72
N SER A 2 23.36 1.06 16.17
CA SER A 2 23.43 -0.14 15.33
C SER A 2 22.13 -0.93 15.42
N PHE A 3 21.66 -1.51 14.30
CA PHE A 3 20.43 -2.29 14.26
C PHE A 3 20.55 -3.59 15.08
N PRO A 4 19.55 -3.95 15.93
CA PRO A 4 19.61 -5.10 16.82
C PRO A 4 19.85 -6.41 16.05
N ALA A 5 20.86 -7.18 16.47
CA ALA A 5 21.31 -8.37 15.74
C ALA A 5 20.24 -9.47 15.66
N SER A 6 19.44 -9.62 16.72
CA SER A 6 18.34 -10.58 16.83
C SER A 6 17.26 -10.38 15.75
N LEU A 7 17.01 -9.12 15.36
CA LEU A 7 15.95 -8.77 14.40
C LEU A 7 16.43 -8.77 12.94
N LYS A 8 17.74 -8.87 12.69
CA LYS A 8 18.30 -8.82 11.31
C LYS A 8 17.71 -9.89 10.39
N PRO A 9 17.56 -11.16 10.80
CA PRO A 9 16.96 -12.18 9.94
C PRO A 9 15.49 -11.86 9.60
N ALA A 10 14.73 -11.38 10.60
CA ALA A 10 13.33 -11.01 10.42
C ALA A 10 13.18 -9.82 9.45
N ALA A 11 13.97 -8.76 9.62
CA ALA A 11 13.99 -7.61 8.72
C ALA A 11 14.39 -8.00 7.29
N ARG A 12 15.39 -8.87 7.11
CA ARG A 12 15.79 -9.40 5.79
C ARG A 12 14.66 -10.21 5.13
N SER A 13 13.91 -10.99 5.91
CA SER A 13 12.76 -11.74 5.40
C SER A 13 11.63 -10.82 4.92
N ALA A 14 11.35 -9.73 5.66
CA ALA A 14 10.37 -8.72 5.29
C ALA A 14 10.80 -7.99 4.00
N TYR A 15 12.05 -7.53 3.93
CA TYR A 15 12.63 -6.91 2.74
C TYR A 15 12.51 -7.81 1.50
N ARG A 16 12.88 -9.08 1.60
CA ARG A 16 12.74 -10.04 0.49
C ARG A 16 11.28 -10.24 0.08
N SER A 17 10.36 -10.25 1.04
CA SER A 17 8.92 -10.39 0.75
C SER A 17 8.39 -9.18 -0.01
N MET A 18 8.77 -7.98 0.42
CA MET A 18 8.51 -6.70 -0.27
C MET A 18 9.06 -6.67 -1.69
N LEU A 19 10.32 -7.07 -1.90
CA LEU A 19 10.93 -7.13 -3.23
C LEU A 19 10.16 -8.06 -4.18
N ARG A 20 9.78 -9.24 -3.70
CA ARG A 20 8.99 -10.19 -4.49
C ARG A 20 7.60 -9.65 -4.79
N ALA A 21 6.92 -9.08 -3.79
CA ALA A 21 5.60 -8.47 -3.96
C ALA A 21 5.66 -7.35 -5.01
N SER A 22 6.57 -6.39 -4.85
CA SER A 22 6.80 -5.28 -5.78
C SER A 22 7.09 -5.75 -7.21
N ARG A 23 7.86 -6.83 -7.39
CA ARG A 23 8.11 -7.41 -8.72
C ARG A 23 6.86 -7.98 -9.37
N ILE A 24 6.01 -8.66 -8.59
CA ILE A 24 4.77 -9.24 -9.10
C ILE A 24 3.78 -8.13 -9.46
N THR A 25 3.61 -7.15 -8.56
CA THR A 25 2.64 -6.07 -8.68
C THR A 25 3.02 -5.01 -9.68
N PHE A 26 4.32 -4.78 -9.97
CA PHE A 26 4.78 -3.72 -10.88
C PHE A 26 5.41 -4.24 -12.17
N ASN A 27 5.11 -5.47 -12.59
CA ASN A 27 5.74 -6.09 -13.75
C ASN A 27 5.58 -5.28 -15.06
N GLY A 28 4.44 -4.61 -15.25
CA GLY A 28 4.17 -3.80 -16.44
C GLY A 28 4.73 -2.37 -16.38
N ASP A 29 5.28 -1.94 -15.24
CA ASP A 29 5.80 -0.59 -15.04
C ASP A 29 7.18 -0.63 -14.38
N PRO A 30 8.27 -0.68 -15.19
CA PRO A 30 9.62 -0.79 -14.65
C PRO A 30 10.04 0.48 -13.89
N THR A 31 9.48 1.65 -14.24
CA THR A 31 9.84 2.92 -13.60
C THR A 31 9.37 2.96 -12.15
N ARG A 32 8.09 2.61 -11.91
CA ARG A 32 7.52 2.50 -10.57
C ARG A 32 8.19 1.38 -9.77
N HIS A 33 8.51 0.26 -10.41
CA HIS A 33 9.24 -0.82 -9.74
C HIS A 33 10.59 -0.31 -9.22
N VAL A 34 11.40 0.35 -10.06
CA VAL A 34 12.72 0.88 -9.67
C VAL A 34 12.63 1.94 -8.57
N GLN A 35 11.64 2.84 -8.64
CA GLN A 35 11.38 3.83 -7.58
C GLN A 35 11.03 3.15 -6.26
N MET A 36 10.18 2.12 -6.27
CA MET A 36 9.87 1.35 -5.07
C MET A 36 11.12 0.66 -4.51
N LEU A 37 11.99 0.13 -5.38
CA LEU A 37 13.24 -0.49 -4.96
C LEU A 37 14.20 0.51 -4.30
N SER A 38 14.32 1.74 -4.81
CA SER A 38 15.19 2.76 -4.23
C SER A 38 14.71 3.17 -2.83
N VAL A 39 13.41 3.37 -2.68
CA VAL A 39 12.76 3.65 -1.39
C VAL A 39 12.99 2.50 -0.42
N LEU A 40 12.70 1.25 -0.81
CA LEU A 40 12.91 0.08 0.04
C LEU A 40 14.37 -0.05 0.50
N ARG A 41 15.34 0.17 -0.40
CA ARG A 41 16.77 0.14 -0.02
C ARG A 41 17.10 1.20 1.02
N GLN A 42 16.57 2.42 0.87
CA GLN A 42 16.76 3.50 1.85
C GLN A 42 16.10 3.16 3.20
N THR A 43 14.87 2.65 3.20
CA THR A 43 14.14 2.27 4.43
C THR A 43 14.90 1.22 5.24
N PHE A 44 15.29 0.10 4.61
CA PHE A 44 15.94 -1.03 5.26
C PHE A 44 17.43 -0.80 5.54
N SER A 45 18.03 0.24 4.94
CA SER A 45 19.35 0.73 5.33
C SER A 45 19.31 1.58 6.60
N SER A 46 18.17 2.21 6.91
CA SER A 46 18.00 2.98 8.13
C SER A 46 17.82 2.05 9.35
N PRO A 47 18.35 2.42 10.53
CA PRO A 47 18.17 1.61 11.74
C PRO A 47 16.72 1.61 12.24
N SER A 48 15.91 2.60 11.84
CA SER A 48 14.53 2.81 12.29
C SER A 48 13.50 2.11 11.38
N LEU A 49 13.89 1.61 10.20
CA LEU A 49 12.96 1.05 9.18
C LEU A 49 11.86 2.02 8.73
N THR A 50 12.10 3.32 8.85
CA THR A 50 11.13 4.37 8.49
C THR A 50 11.16 4.63 7.00
N PRO A 51 10.00 4.74 6.34
CA PRO A 51 9.95 5.19 4.95
C PRO A 51 10.42 6.64 4.81
N PRO A 52 11.23 6.98 3.79
CA PRO A 52 11.51 8.36 3.47
C PRO A 52 10.19 9.07 3.13
N GLN A 53 10.03 10.30 3.61
CA GLN A 53 8.84 11.10 3.33
C GLN A 53 8.69 11.28 1.80
N PRO A 54 7.50 11.04 1.21
CA PRO A 54 7.27 11.30 -0.20
C PRO A 54 7.55 12.78 -0.49
N GLY A 55 8.45 13.06 -1.44
CA GLY A 55 8.93 14.41 -1.74
C GLY A 55 10.26 14.80 -1.09
N SER A 56 10.83 14.02 -0.16
CA SER A 56 12.17 14.33 0.39
C SER A 56 13.33 14.05 -0.57
N ALA A 57 13.05 13.37 -1.70
CA ALA A 57 13.99 13.17 -2.81
C ALA A 57 13.87 14.25 -3.91
N GLU A 58 12.78 15.03 -3.94
CA GLU A 58 12.63 16.16 -4.86
C GLU A 58 12.79 17.46 -4.05
N LEU A 59 13.75 18.32 -4.44
CA LEU A 59 14.03 19.63 -3.82
C LEU A 59 14.80 19.65 -2.47
N ARG A 60 16.08 19.24 -2.48
CA ARG A 60 17.08 19.81 -1.55
C ARG A 60 17.69 21.13 -2.07
N SER A 61 16.85 22.05 -2.54
CA SER A 61 17.27 23.41 -2.90
C SER A 61 16.26 24.49 -2.49
N SER A 62 15.48 24.25 -1.42
CA SER A 62 14.78 25.36 -0.75
C SER A 62 15.74 26.01 0.26
N PRO A 63 16.02 27.32 0.17
CA PRO A 63 16.95 28.02 1.05
C PRO A 63 16.41 28.22 2.48
N GLU A 64 15.15 27.83 2.75
CA GLU A 64 14.43 28.14 3.99
C GLU A 64 14.13 26.89 4.84
N ALA A 65 14.91 25.81 4.64
CA ALA A 65 14.82 24.63 5.50
C ALA A 65 15.38 24.97 6.89
N THR A 66 14.48 25.26 7.84
CA THR A 66 14.83 25.25 9.26
C THR A 66 15.39 23.88 9.59
N PHE A 67 16.67 23.82 9.95
CA PHE A 67 17.34 22.61 10.39
C PHE A 67 16.66 22.14 11.68
N GLN A 68 15.68 21.26 11.53
CA GLN A 68 15.19 20.48 12.66
C GLN A 68 16.32 19.48 12.98
N PRO A 69 16.89 19.52 14.20
CA PRO A 69 17.87 18.52 14.58
C PRO A 69 17.22 17.16 14.39
N ILE A 70 17.92 16.26 13.68
CA ILE A 70 17.54 14.87 13.56
C ILE A 70 17.57 14.33 14.99
N VAL A 71 16.43 14.35 15.67
CA VAL A 71 16.25 13.62 16.92
C VAL A 71 16.46 12.19 16.51
N GLU A 72 17.60 11.62 16.90
CA GLU A 72 17.85 10.19 16.78
C GLU A 72 16.74 9.50 17.56
N GLU A 73 15.68 9.11 16.85
CA GLU A 73 14.53 8.41 17.40
C GLU A 73 15.10 7.12 18.01
N GLN A 74 15.16 7.07 19.34
CA GLN A 74 15.51 5.86 20.07
C GLN A 74 14.31 4.94 19.96
N VAL A 75 14.21 4.23 18.84
CA VAL A 75 13.14 3.27 18.60
C VAL A 75 13.41 2.03 19.44
N GLU A 76 12.49 1.74 20.34
CA GLU A 76 12.51 0.56 21.19
C GLU A 76 12.49 -0.72 20.33
N GLU A 77 13.14 -1.79 20.80
CA GLU A 77 13.19 -3.05 20.04
C GLU A 77 11.79 -3.61 19.73
N GLY A 78 10.81 -3.34 20.60
CA GLY A 78 9.42 -3.72 20.40
C GLY A 78 8.77 -3.02 19.21
N GLU A 79 9.09 -1.76 18.96
CA GLU A 79 8.55 -1.00 17.83
C GLU A 79 9.18 -1.44 16.51
N ILE A 80 10.47 -1.78 16.51
CA ILE A 80 11.14 -2.36 15.33
C ILE A 80 10.48 -3.67 14.93
N LYS A 81 10.11 -4.53 15.89
CA LYS A 81 9.38 -5.78 15.62
C LYS A 81 8.03 -5.51 14.96
N LYS A 82 7.25 -4.56 15.50
CA LYS A 82 5.96 -4.16 14.92
C LYS A 82 6.12 -3.66 13.49
N ARG A 83 7.09 -2.76 13.24
CA ARG A 83 7.40 -2.26 11.89
C ARG A 83 7.76 -3.40 10.93
N ILE A 84 8.54 -4.39 11.38
CA ILE A 84 8.87 -5.56 10.54
C ILE A 84 7.61 -6.35 10.16
N GLU A 85 6.66 -6.50 11.08
CA GLU A 85 5.38 -7.15 10.83
C GLU A 85 4.50 -6.34 9.87
N GLU A 86 4.38 -5.03 10.08
CA GLU A 86 3.69 -4.09 9.18
C GLU A 86 4.24 -4.18 7.74
N TRP A 87 5.57 -4.26 7.58
CA TRP A 87 6.19 -4.43 6.27
C TRP A 87 5.86 -5.79 5.63
N LYS A 88 5.67 -6.86 6.41
CA LYS A 88 5.22 -8.16 5.88
C LYS A 88 3.75 -8.10 5.45
N GLU A 89 2.90 -7.47 6.25
CA GLU A 89 1.48 -7.27 5.94
C GLU A 89 1.31 -6.43 4.69
N THR A 90 2.07 -5.33 4.58
CA THR A 90 2.06 -4.48 3.39
C THR A 90 2.50 -5.27 2.15
N ALA A 91 3.46 -6.20 2.28
CA ALA A 91 3.86 -7.07 1.17
C ALA A 91 2.73 -8.05 0.76
N GLN A 92 1.97 -8.57 1.72
CA GLN A 92 0.78 -9.38 1.43
C GLN A 92 -0.31 -8.54 0.79
N PHE A 93 -0.56 -7.33 1.30
CA PHE A 93 -1.53 -6.38 0.78
C PHE A 93 -1.23 -6.06 -0.68
N LEU A 94 0.02 -5.74 -1.02
CA LEU A 94 0.44 -5.49 -2.40
C LEU A 94 0.07 -6.66 -3.33
N ARG A 95 0.39 -7.90 -2.93
CA ARG A 95 0.09 -9.09 -3.76
C ARG A 95 -1.41 -9.35 -3.92
N LYS A 96 -2.16 -9.16 -2.85
CA LYS A 96 -3.57 -9.57 -2.77
C LYS A 96 -4.52 -8.52 -3.32
N ASN A 97 -4.22 -7.24 -3.07
CA ASN A 97 -5.16 -6.14 -3.28
C ASN A 97 -4.77 -5.22 -4.44
N VAL A 98 -3.49 -5.18 -4.83
CA VAL A 98 -3.03 -4.28 -5.90
C VAL A 98 -2.89 -5.04 -7.21
N VAL A 99 -3.70 -4.64 -8.19
CA VAL A 99 -3.66 -5.14 -9.57
C VAL A 99 -3.26 -4.02 -10.53
N GLN A 100 -2.68 -4.39 -11.66
CA GLN A 100 -2.33 -3.43 -12.72
C GLN A 100 -3.30 -3.54 -13.89
N GLY A 101 -3.67 -2.40 -14.47
CA GLY A 101 -4.23 -2.37 -15.82
C GLY A 101 -3.13 -2.52 -16.86
N VAL A 102 -3.28 -3.45 -17.79
CA VAL A 102 -2.43 -3.60 -18.98
C VAL A 102 -3.26 -3.17 -20.19
N GLN A 103 -2.72 -2.28 -21.00
CA GLN A 103 -3.36 -1.86 -22.24
C GLN A 103 -3.16 -2.93 -23.31
N ASP A 104 -4.26 -3.30 -23.97
CA ASP A 104 -4.25 -4.19 -25.13
C ASP A 104 -3.99 -3.40 -26.42
N GLU A 105 -3.72 -4.11 -27.52
CA GLU A 105 -3.46 -3.51 -28.84
C GLU A 105 -4.64 -2.65 -29.34
N ASP A 106 -5.86 -3.03 -28.97
CA ASP A 106 -7.10 -2.32 -29.30
C ASP A 106 -7.37 -1.07 -28.43
N GLY A 107 -6.44 -0.71 -27.53
CA GLY A 107 -6.58 0.42 -26.60
C GLY A 107 -7.48 0.15 -25.39
N THR A 108 -8.00 -1.07 -25.25
CA THR A 108 -8.79 -1.50 -24.09
C THR A 108 -7.86 -1.90 -22.92
N TRP A 109 -8.21 -1.52 -21.69
CA TRP A 109 -7.44 -1.87 -20.51
C TRP A 109 -7.98 -3.14 -19.85
N LYS A 110 -7.12 -4.14 -19.66
CA LYS A 110 -7.44 -5.39 -18.95
C LYS A 110 -6.73 -5.40 -17.60
N LEU A 111 -7.45 -5.79 -16.54
CA LEU A 111 -6.83 -5.96 -15.22
C LEU A 111 -6.03 -7.27 -15.17
N ARG A 112 -4.78 -7.19 -14.72
CA ARG A 112 -3.92 -8.35 -14.49
C ARG A 112 -4.16 -8.89 -13.09
N VAL A 113 -5.16 -9.77 -12.99
CA VAL A 113 -5.49 -10.53 -11.78
C VAL A 113 -4.57 -11.76 -11.71
N THR A 114 -3.99 -12.06 -10.54
CA THR A 114 -3.10 -13.22 -10.33
C THR A 114 -3.72 -14.18 -9.32
N ASP A 115 -3.21 -15.41 -9.20
CA ASP A 115 -3.76 -16.42 -8.28
C ASP A 115 -3.72 -15.99 -6.80
N GLU A 116 -2.79 -15.11 -6.44
CA GLU A 116 -2.67 -14.57 -5.07
C GLU A 116 -3.62 -13.39 -4.81
N THR A 117 -4.30 -12.86 -5.84
CA THR A 117 -5.22 -11.73 -5.64
C THR A 117 -6.50 -12.19 -4.96
N GLU A 118 -6.91 -11.46 -3.94
CA GLU A 118 -8.12 -11.76 -3.20
C GLU A 118 -9.32 -11.22 -3.99
N LEU A 119 -10.15 -12.13 -4.51
CA LEU A 119 -11.42 -11.77 -5.10
C LEU A 119 -12.46 -11.75 -3.97
N GLY A 120 -12.93 -10.55 -3.60
CA GLY A 120 -14.01 -10.41 -2.63
C GLY A 120 -15.32 -11.00 -3.15
N ASP A 121 -16.08 -11.63 -2.27
CA ASP A 121 -17.45 -12.03 -2.59
C ASP A 121 -18.34 -10.78 -2.54
N ASN A 122 -18.85 -10.37 -3.69
CA ASN A 122 -19.73 -9.21 -3.83
C ASN A 122 -21.19 -9.52 -3.44
N ALA A 123 -21.46 -10.65 -2.77
CA ALA A 123 -22.80 -11.06 -2.37
C ALA A 123 -23.54 -9.98 -1.54
N THR A 124 -22.86 -9.31 -0.59
CA THR A 124 -23.48 -8.30 0.29
C THR A 124 -24.00 -7.06 -0.44
N ILE A 125 -23.43 -6.70 -1.60
CA ILE A 125 -23.91 -5.57 -2.42
C ILE A 125 -25.29 -5.88 -3.04
N LYS A 126 -25.60 -7.16 -3.25
CA LYS A 126 -26.88 -7.60 -3.81
C LYS A 126 -28.00 -7.56 -2.78
N GLU A 127 -27.67 -7.52 -1.49
CA GLU A 127 -28.61 -7.43 -0.38
C GLU A 127 -28.42 -6.12 0.40
N PRO A 128 -28.74 -4.95 -0.18
CA PRO A 128 -28.61 -3.69 0.54
C PRO A 128 -29.55 -3.67 1.76
N PRO A 129 -29.14 -3.08 2.89
CA PRO A 129 -29.99 -2.93 4.05
C PRO A 129 -31.25 -2.17 3.67
N LYS A 130 -32.41 -2.66 4.13
CA LYS A 130 -33.69 -1.99 3.89
C LYS A 130 -33.60 -0.57 4.45
N LEU A 131 -33.90 0.42 3.61
CA LEU A 131 -33.96 1.82 4.04
C LEU A 131 -34.85 1.94 5.28
N PRO A 132 -34.48 2.79 6.25
CA PRO A 132 -35.32 3.01 7.42
C PRO A 132 -36.71 3.40 6.93
N SER A 133 -37.73 2.75 7.50
CA SER A 133 -39.13 3.03 7.19
C SER A 133 -39.41 4.48 7.57
N THR A 134 -39.31 5.38 6.61
CA THR A 134 -39.67 6.78 6.84
C THR A 134 -41.17 6.81 7.18
N PRO A 135 -41.61 7.70 8.08
CA PRO A 135 -43.04 7.86 8.40
C PRO A 135 -43.90 8.30 7.20
N PHE A 136 -43.26 8.62 6.07
CA PHE A 136 -43.89 9.07 4.83
C PHE A 136 -43.88 7.93 3.81
N PRO A 137 -44.92 7.07 3.78
CA PRO A 137 -45.01 6.02 2.78
C PRO A 137 -45.14 6.63 1.37
N ASN A 138 -44.11 6.44 0.55
CA ASN A 138 -44.15 6.48 -0.92
C ASN A 138 -45.01 7.56 -1.59
N ARG A 139 -44.48 8.79 -1.70
CA ARG A 139 -45.06 9.83 -2.57
C ARG A 139 -45.00 9.47 -4.08
N ASN A 140 -44.16 8.50 -4.47
CA ASN A 140 -43.94 8.12 -5.87
C ASN A 140 -44.87 7.01 -6.39
N LYS A 141 -45.96 6.69 -5.70
CA LYS A 141 -46.95 5.70 -6.18
C LYS A 141 -47.98 6.28 -7.18
N ARG A 142 -47.90 7.57 -7.50
CA ARG A 142 -48.68 8.15 -8.60
C ARG A 142 -47.93 8.00 -9.91
N ARG A 143 -47.91 6.76 -10.42
CA ARG A 143 -47.74 6.54 -11.86
C ARG A 143 -49.01 7.08 -12.53
N CYS A 144 -48.82 7.82 -13.61
CA CYS A 144 -49.89 8.20 -14.53
C CYS A 144 -50.67 6.93 -14.90
N THR A 145 -51.99 6.98 -14.72
CA THR A 145 -52.93 6.04 -15.34
C THR A 145 -53.28 6.59 -16.72
N ASP A 146 -53.15 5.73 -17.74
CA ASP A 146 -53.47 5.86 -19.18
C ASP A 146 -53.54 7.26 -19.82
#